data_AF-A0AA90QUD4-F1
#
_entry.id   AF-A0AA90QUD4-F1
#
_cell.length_a   1.000
_cell.length_b   1.000
_cell.length_c   1.000
_cell.angle_alpha   90.00
_cell.angle_beta   90.00
_cell.angle_gamma   90.00
#
_symmetry.space_group_name_H-M   'P 1'
#
loop_
_entity.id
_entity.type
_entity.pdbx_description
1 polymer ?
#
loop_
_entity_poly.entity_id
_entity_poly.type
_entity_poly.pdbx_seq_one_letter_code
_entity_poly.pdbx_strand_id
1 'polypeptide(L)'
;MKNHLFKPGFRMSFTDVIVIILGICGSVVGMRMDAGSGLPVALVVGHFFAFCNVFRLPRKLELIWATFFLIAAGTTIVWQWPGWYPASALSIICAVVLVGIHMRQPSYHGVGWKYLNPHLPAWWEARRRDTSEPGEAANSI
;
A
#
# COMPACT_ATOMS: atom_id res chain seq x y z
N MET A 1 7.37 -11.79 -25.33
CA MET A 1 7.96 -11.00 -24.22
C MET A 1 7.01 -9.87 -23.86
N LYS A 2 6.49 -9.79 -22.63
CA LYS A 2 5.69 -8.64 -22.19
C LYS A 2 6.66 -7.51 -21.85
N ASN A 3 6.68 -6.45 -22.66
CA ASN A 3 7.40 -5.22 -22.30
C ASN A 3 6.76 -4.65 -21.03
N HIS A 4 7.39 -4.86 -19.88
CA HIS A 4 7.01 -4.19 -18.65
C HIS A 4 7.37 -2.70 -18.81
N LEU A 5 6.42 -1.92 -19.34
CA LEU A 5 6.58 -0.48 -19.48
C LEU A 5 6.86 0.14 -18.11
N PHE A 6 7.93 0.93 -18.05
CA PHE A 6 8.25 1.76 -16.89
C PHE A 6 7.13 2.78 -16.67
N LYS A 7 6.31 2.57 -15.65
CA LYS A 7 5.15 3.42 -15.32
C LYS A 7 5.16 3.84 -13.85
N PRO A 8 6.15 4.61 -13.37
CA PRO A 8 6.20 5.08 -11.99
C PRO A 8 5.17 6.20 -11.73
N GLY A 9 4.87 6.49 -10.46
CA GLY A 9 4.00 7.59 -10.04
C GLY A 9 2.63 7.16 -9.49
N PHE A 10 1.75 8.14 -9.33
CA PHE A 10 0.38 7.92 -8.87
C PHE A 10 -0.46 7.19 -9.92
N ARG A 11 -1.38 6.32 -9.50
CA ARG A 11 -2.40 5.69 -10.37
C ARG A 11 -3.77 5.89 -9.76
N MET A 12 -4.77 6.09 -10.59
CA MET A 12 -6.16 6.05 -10.16
C MET A 12 -6.95 5.32 -11.23
N SER A 13 -7.54 4.19 -10.86
CA SER A 13 -8.51 3.47 -11.67
C SER A 13 -9.93 3.96 -11.36
N PHE A 14 -10.84 3.80 -12.31
CA PHE A 14 -12.27 4.03 -12.08
C PHE A 14 -12.81 3.13 -10.95
N THR A 15 -12.29 1.90 -10.84
CA THR A 15 -12.62 0.98 -9.74
C THR A 15 -12.25 1.56 -8.38
N ASP A 16 -11.11 2.25 -8.27
CA ASP A 16 -10.68 2.86 -7.00
C ASP A 16 -11.64 3.97 -6.57
N VAL A 17 -12.13 4.77 -7.52
CA VAL A 17 -13.12 5.83 -7.25
C VAL A 17 -14.41 5.23 -6.68
N ILE A 18 -14.92 4.14 -7.28
CA ILE A 18 -16.11 3.45 -6.79
C ILE A 18 -15.87 2.93 -5.36
N VAL A 19 -14.73 2.27 -5.12
CA VAL A 19 -14.38 1.73 -3.80
C VAL A 19 -14.28 2.84 -2.75
N ILE A 20 -13.70 3.98 -3.11
CA ILE A 20 -13.64 5.16 -2.23
C ILE A 20 -15.05 5.67 -1.91
N ILE A 21 -15.91 5.84 -2.90
CA ILE A 21 -17.28 6.33 -2.69
C ILE A 21 -18.05 5.37 -1.77
N LEU A 22 -18.01 4.06 -2.06
CA LEU A 22 -18.65 3.05 -1.22
C LEU A 22 -18.07 3.02 0.18
N GLY A 23 -16.75 3.17 0.31
CA GLY A 23 -16.05 3.25 1.60
C GLY A 23 -16.45 4.46 2.43
N ILE A 24 -16.58 5.63 1.80
CA ILE A 24 -17.07 6.85 2.45
C ILE A 24 -18.51 6.65 2.92
N CYS A 25 -19.40 6.14 2.04
CA CYS A 25 -20.78 5.85 2.40
C CYS A 25 -20.86 4.85 3.57
N GLY A 26 -20.12 3.75 3.51
CA GLY A 26 -20.07 2.75 4.57
C GLY A 26 -19.54 3.30 5.89
N SER A 27 -18.49 4.13 5.84
CA SER A 27 -17.96 4.82 7.02
C SER A 27 -18.99 5.76 7.64
N VAL A 28 -19.69 6.55 6.82
CA VAL A 28 -20.72 7.49 7.30
C VAL A 28 -21.87 6.72 7.96
N VAL A 29 -22.34 5.63 7.34
CA VAL A 29 -23.37 4.76 7.92
C VAL A 29 -22.89 4.17 9.25
N GLY A 30 -21.66 3.66 9.32
CA GLY A 30 -21.08 3.14 10.56
C GLY A 30 -21.04 4.18 11.67
N MET A 31 -20.54 5.38 11.38
CA MET A 31 -20.51 6.49 12.36
C MET A 31 -21.89 6.89 12.89
N ARG A 32 -22.97 6.63 12.15
CA ARG A 32 -24.35 6.87 12.59
C ARG A 32 -24.86 5.81 13.56
N MET A 33 -24.32 4.60 13.52
CA MET A 33 -24.68 3.52 14.44
C MET A 33 -23.89 3.64 15.75
N ASP A 34 -22.58 3.81 15.62
CA ASP A 34 -21.67 4.05 16.73
C ASP A 34 -20.49 4.89 16.24
N ALA A 35 -20.15 5.95 16.97
CA ALA A 35 -19.18 6.95 16.53
C ALA A 35 -17.78 6.35 16.24
N GLY A 36 -17.43 5.25 16.91
CA GLY A 36 -16.15 4.57 16.72
C GLY A 36 -16.13 3.59 15.54
N SER A 37 -17.26 2.95 15.23
CA SER A 37 -17.35 1.85 14.27
C SER A 37 -17.10 2.23 12.80
N GLY A 38 -17.29 3.50 12.42
CA GLY A 38 -17.00 3.97 11.06
C GLY A 38 -15.50 4.19 10.78
N LEU A 39 -14.69 4.45 11.81
CA LEU A 39 -13.25 4.70 11.67
C LEU A 39 -12.49 3.53 11.03
N PRO A 40 -12.70 2.26 11.45
CA PRO A 40 -12.11 1.09 10.80
C PRO A 40 -12.36 1.03 9.30
N VAL A 41 -13.58 1.34 8.86
CA VAL A 41 -13.95 1.29 7.44
C VAL A 41 -13.20 2.35 6.65
N ALA A 42 -13.21 3.60 7.13
CA ALA A 42 -12.44 4.68 6.51
C ALA A 42 -10.94 4.38 6.46
N LEU A 43 -10.40 3.80 7.54
CA LEU A 43 -8.99 3.43 7.61
C LEU A 43 -8.62 2.38 6.58
N VAL A 44 -9.38 1.29 6.50
CA VAL A 44 -9.11 0.20 5.55
C VAL A 44 -9.12 0.76 4.13
N VAL A 45 -10.19 1.45 3.74
CA VAL A 45 -10.33 2.00 2.39
C VAL A 45 -9.24 3.02 2.07
N GLY A 46 -8.96 3.94 2.99
CA GLY A 46 -7.94 4.95 2.83
C GLY A 46 -6.53 4.37 2.71
N HIS A 47 -6.19 3.38 3.53
CA HIS A 47 -4.87 2.73 3.48
C HIS A 47 -4.70 1.86 2.25
N PHE A 48 -5.70 1.07 1.86
CA PHE A 48 -5.63 0.33 0.61
C PHE A 48 -5.44 1.26 -0.59
N PHE A 49 -6.16 2.38 -0.62
CA PHE A 49 -5.95 3.39 -1.65
C PHE A 49 -4.52 3.96 -1.58
N ALA A 50 -4.06 4.39 -0.41
CA ALA A 50 -2.71 4.93 -0.25
C ALA A 50 -1.63 3.92 -0.65
N PHE A 51 -1.73 2.67 -0.22
CA PHE A 51 -0.74 1.63 -0.48
C PHE A 51 -0.72 1.22 -1.94
N CYS A 52 -1.88 1.00 -2.56
CA CYS A 52 -1.93 0.51 -3.95
C CYS A 52 -1.70 1.62 -4.99
N ASN A 53 -2.22 2.82 -4.74
CA ASN A 53 -2.34 3.87 -5.76
C ASN A 53 -1.33 5.01 -5.57
N VAL A 54 -1.03 5.37 -4.32
CA VAL A 54 -0.17 6.50 -3.98
C VAL A 54 1.28 6.04 -3.81
N PHE A 55 1.54 5.15 -2.86
CA PHE A 55 2.89 4.72 -2.49
C PHE A 55 3.35 3.46 -3.20
N ARG A 56 2.43 2.65 -3.74
CA ARG A 56 2.66 1.37 -4.41
C ARG A 56 3.52 0.41 -3.58
N LEU A 57 3.07 0.14 -2.36
CA LEU A 57 3.79 -0.75 -1.45
C LEU A 57 3.88 -2.16 -2.04
N PRO A 58 4.97 -2.90 -1.76
CA PRO A 58 5.03 -4.31 -2.08
C PRO A 58 4.05 -5.09 -1.19
N ARG A 59 3.39 -6.09 -1.78
CA ARG A 59 2.38 -6.94 -1.11
C ARG A 59 2.79 -7.47 0.26
N LYS A 60 4.09 -7.71 0.50
CA LYS A 60 4.61 -8.14 1.81
C LYS A 60 4.35 -7.10 2.91
N LEU A 61 4.56 -5.82 2.64
CA LEU A 61 4.34 -4.75 3.64
C LEU A 61 2.85 -4.49 3.85
N GLU A 62 2.04 -4.58 2.79
CA GLU A 62 0.58 -4.50 2.88
C GLU A 62 0.02 -5.59 3.80
N LEU A 63 0.51 -6.83 3.66
CA LEU A 63 0.09 -7.95 4.50
C LEU A 63 0.50 -7.77 5.96
N ILE A 64 1.70 -7.24 6.23
CA ILE A 64 2.14 -6.94 7.60
C ILE A 64 1.18 -5.94 8.25
N TRP A 65 0.84 -4.86 7.54
CA TRP A 65 -0.11 -3.87 8.04
C TRP A 65 -1.51 -4.48 8.23
N ALA A 66 -2.00 -5.27 7.27
CA ALA A 66 -3.31 -5.90 7.36
C ALA A 66 -3.42 -6.85 8.55
N THR A 67 -2.39 -7.68 8.80
CA THR A 67 -2.34 -8.55 9.97
C THR A 67 -2.33 -7.73 11.26
N PHE A 68 -1.51 -6.67 11.34
CA PHE A 68 -1.48 -5.79 12.49
C PHE A 68 -2.85 -5.15 12.78
N PHE A 69 -3.49 -4.61 11.75
CA PHE A 69 -4.81 -4.00 11.85
C PHE A 69 -5.88 -5.00 12.29
N LEU A 70 -5.88 -6.22 11.73
CA LEU A 70 -6.83 -7.27 12.11
C LEU A 70 -6.69 -7.68 13.58
N ILE A 71 -5.46 -7.75 14.10
CA ILE A 71 -5.21 -8.03 15.52
C ILE A 71 -5.74 -6.88 16.38
N ALA A 72 -5.45 -5.63 16.02
CA ALA A 72 -5.92 -4.45 16.76
C ALA A 72 -7.46 -4.31 16.73
N ALA A 73 -8.09 -4.57 15.59
CA ALA A 73 -9.54 -4.56 15.44
C ALA A 73 -10.19 -5.72 16.20
N GLY A 74 -9.65 -6.93 16.09
CA GLY A 74 -10.14 -8.11 16.80
C GLY A 74 -10.06 -7.93 18.32
N THR A 75 -8.95 -7.40 18.83
CA THR A 75 -8.80 -7.10 20.26
C THR A 75 -9.79 -6.04 20.74
N THR A 76 -9.99 -4.99 19.93
CA THR A 76 -10.99 -3.95 20.20
C THR A 76 -12.41 -4.51 20.23
N ILE A 77 -12.75 -5.45 19.35
CA ILE A 77 -14.10 -6.06 19.33
C ILE A 77 -14.29 -7.01 20.52
N VAL A 78 -13.34 -7.92 20.78
CA VAL A 78 -13.48 -8.99 21.78
C VAL A 78 -13.31 -8.48 23.21
N TRP A 79 -12.31 -7.65 23.44
CA TRP A 79 -11.95 -7.17 24.79
C TRP A 79 -12.32 -5.71 25.03
N GLN A 80 -12.89 -4.99 24.05
CA GLN A 80 -13.21 -3.55 24.16
C GLN A 80 -11.99 -2.69 24.52
N TRP A 81 -10.79 -3.22 24.26
CA TRP A 81 -9.51 -2.60 24.57
C TRP A 81 -8.57 -2.77 23.36
N PRO A 82 -7.83 -1.74 22.93
CA PRO A 82 -7.71 -0.41 23.54
C PRO A 82 -8.83 0.57 23.14
N GLY A 83 -9.80 0.15 22.33
CA GLY A 83 -10.85 0.99 21.76
C GLY A 83 -10.54 1.45 20.34
N TRP A 84 -11.56 1.95 19.63
CA TRP A 84 -11.41 2.28 18.20
C TRP A 84 -10.40 3.39 17.93
N TYR A 85 -10.34 4.45 18.76
CA TYR A 85 -9.40 5.56 18.53
C TYR A 85 -7.93 5.14 18.73
N PRO A 86 -7.54 4.50 19.84
CA PRO A 86 -6.14 4.07 19.99
C PRO A 86 -5.74 2.99 18.97
N ALA A 87 -6.62 2.04 18.67
CA ALA A 87 -6.37 1.02 17.64
C ALA A 87 -6.16 1.66 16.26
N SER A 88 -6.97 2.67 15.93
CA SER A 88 -6.84 3.47 14.71
C SER A 88 -5.53 4.23 14.66
N ALA A 89 -5.15 4.91 15.74
CA ALA A 89 -3.90 5.66 15.83
C ALA A 89 -2.67 4.74 15.66
N LEU A 90 -2.67 3.59 16.33
CA LEU A 90 -1.60 2.59 16.20
C LEU A 90 -1.49 2.06 14.76
N SER A 91 -2.63 1.83 14.10
CA SER A 91 -2.67 1.40 12.71
C SER A 91 -2.08 2.44 11.75
N ILE A 92 -2.40 3.72 11.95
CA ILE A 92 -1.83 4.84 11.17
C ILE A 92 -0.31 4.92 11.39
N ILE A 93 0.16 4.84 12.64
CA ILE A 93 1.60 4.88 12.94
C ILE A 93 2.31 3.70 12.24
N CYS A 94 1.76 2.50 12.33
CA CYS A 94 2.28 1.32 11.64
C CYS A 94 2.38 1.57 10.12
N ALA A 95 1.33 2.09 9.50
CA ALA A 95 1.33 2.42 8.07
C ALA A 95 2.40 3.45 7.70
N VAL A 96 2.52 4.54 8.46
CA VAL A 96 3.51 5.59 8.23
C VAL A 96 4.92 5.03 8.31
N VAL A 97 5.20 4.17 9.29
CA VAL A 97 6.51 3.50 9.42
C VAL A 97 6.80 2.61 8.21
N LEU A 98 5.85 1.77 7.80
CA LEU A 98 6.02 0.87 6.64
C LEU A 98 6.22 1.65 5.33
N VAL A 99 5.43 2.70 5.12
CA VAL A 99 5.57 3.61 3.97
C VAL A 99 6.94 4.29 4.01
N GLY A 100 7.36 4.83 5.15
CA GLY A 100 8.66 5.50 5.30
C GLY A 100 9.84 4.56 5.05
N ILE A 101 9.77 3.30 5.49
CA ILE A 101 10.76 2.27 5.16
C ILE A 101 10.76 1.99 3.66
N HIS A 102 9.60 1.85 3.03
CA HIS A 102 9.49 1.57 1.61
C HIS A 102 10.01 2.74 0.73
N MET A 103 9.72 3.98 1.10
CA MET A 103 10.17 5.18 0.38
C MET A 103 11.70 5.31 0.33
N ARG A 104 12.42 4.67 1.25
CA ARG A 104 13.90 4.64 1.25
C ARG A 104 14.49 3.52 0.39
N GLN A 105 13.67 2.66 -0.22
CA GLN A 105 14.15 1.57 -1.05
C GLN A 105 14.47 2.05 -2.47
N PRO A 106 15.55 1.54 -3.12
CA PRO A 106 15.89 1.88 -4.50
C PRO A 106 14.81 1.49 -5.53
N SER A 107 13.89 0.60 -5.14
CA SER A 107 12.74 0.17 -5.93
C SER A 107 11.50 1.05 -5.77
N TYR A 108 11.56 2.11 -4.95
CA TYR A 108 10.42 3.00 -4.74
C TYR A 108 10.05 3.75 -6.02
N HIS A 109 8.79 3.61 -6.43
CA HIS A 109 8.28 4.14 -7.70
C HIS A 109 6.86 4.71 -7.58
N GLY A 110 6.44 5.06 -6.35
CA GLY A 110 5.16 5.69 -6.06
C GLY A 110 5.15 7.19 -6.38
N VAL A 111 4.27 7.93 -5.70
CA VAL A 111 4.17 9.39 -5.80
C VAL A 111 5.50 10.06 -5.44
N GLY A 112 5.85 11.15 -6.13
CA GLY A 112 7.06 11.92 -5.81
C GLY A 112 8.38 11.19 -6.10
N TRP A 113 8.36 10.05 -6.81
CA TRP A 113 9.57 9.26 -7.09
C TRP A 113 10.71 10.07 -7.71
N LYS A 114 10.41 11.09 -8.54
CA LYS A 114 11.44 11.94 -9.17
C LYS A 114 12.33 12.66 -8.15
N TYR A 115 11.76 13.03 -7.00
CA TYR A 115 12.48 13.73 -5.93
C TYR A 115 13.08 12.77 -4.91
N LEU A 116 12.34 11.71 -4.57
CA LEU A 116 12.73 10.74 -3.53
C LEU A 116 13.72 9.69 -4.03
N ASN A 117 13.65 9.32 -5.31
CA ASN A 117 14.45 8.28 -5.92
C ASN A 117 14.80 8.64 -7.38
N PRO A 118 15.66 9.64 -7.61
CA PRO A 118 16.01 10.11 -8.96
C PRO A 118 16.73 9.03 -9.79
N HIS A 119 17.40 8.08 -9.14
CA HIS A 119 18.14 6.98 -9.79
C HIS A 119 17.26 5.78 -10.17
N LEU A 120 15.95 5.85 -9.93
CA LEU A 120 15.01 4.77 -10.26
C LEU A 120 15.08 4.28 -11.72
N PRO A 121 15.20 5.14 -12.76
CA PRO A 121 15.26 4.67 -14.15
C PRO A 121 16.51 3.81 -14.41
N ALA A 122 17.66 4.24 -13.91
CA ALA A 122 18.92 3.50 -14.04
C ALA A 122 18.85 2.14 -13.32
N TRP A 123 18.26 2.12 -12.11
CA TRP A 123 18.00 0.86 -11.38
C TRP A 123 17.07 -0.08 -12.16
N TRP A 124 16.01 0.44 -12.78
CA TRP A 124 15.06 -0.35 -13.58
C TRP A 124 15.71 -0.95 -14.83
N GLU A 125 16.56 -0.18 -15.52
CA GLU A 125 17.31 -0.63 -16.71
C GLU A 125 18.35 -1.71 -16.39
N ALA A 126 19.09 -1.56 -15.28
CA ALA A 126 20.02 -2.57 -14.81
C ALA A 126 19.29 -3.90 -14.53
N ARG A 127 18.19 -3.83 -13.77
CA ARG A 127 17.37 -5.01 -13.44
C ARG A 127 16.83 -5.75 -14.67
N ARG A 128 16.46 -5.01 -15.72
CA ARG A 128 16.00 -5.58 -16.99
C ARG A 128 17.09 -6.37 -17.69
N ARG A 129 18.32 -5.86 -17.71
CA ARG A 129 19.48 -6.52 -18.35
C ARG A 129 19.81 -7.84 -17.68
N ASP A 130 19.86 -7.86 -16.34
CA ASP A 130 20.11 -9.09 -15.57
C ASP A 130 19.09 -10.20 -15.86
N THR A 131 17.85 -9.83 -16.18
CA THR A 131 16.77 -10.81 -16.45
C THR A 131 16.82 -11.34 -17.88
N SER A 132 17.44 -10.63 -18.83
CA SER A 132 17.56 -11.06 -20.24
C SER A 132 18.74 -11.98 -20.54
N GLU A 133 19.79 -11.97 -19.72
CA GLU A 133 21.03 -12.74 -19.95
C GLU A 133 21.07 -14.25 -19.59
N PRO A 134 20.07 -14.92 -18.94
CA PRO A 134 20.24 -16.34 -18.59
C PRO A 134 20.23 -17.34 -19.78
N GLY A 135 19.89 -16.91 -21.00
CA GLY A 135 19.58 -17.81 -22.12
C GLY A 135 20.58 -17.85 -23.28
N GLU A 136 21.52 -16.91 -23.37
CA GLU A 136 22.38 -16.79 -24.57
C GLU A 136 23.71 -17.55 -24.43
N ALA A 137 24.15 -17.83 -23.20
CA ALA A 137 25.37 -18.61 -22.94
C ALA A 137 25.18 -20.15 -23.03
N ALA A 138 23.94 -20.63 -23.15
CA ALA A 138 23.62 -22.08 -23.16
C ALA A 138 23.40 -22.66 -24.57
N ASN A 139 23.35 -21.82 -25.62
CA ASN A 139 23.12 -22.23 -27.01
C ASN A 139 24.37 -22.13 -27.91
N SER A 140 25.56 -21.97 -27.30
CA SER A 140 26.84 -21.87 -28.02
C SER A 140 27.80 -23.05 -27.76
N ILE A 141 27.27 -24.23 -27.38
CA ILE A 141 28.05 -25.47 -27.27
C ILE A 141 27.40 -26.54 -28.15
#